data_AF-A0A1F3SZC5-F1
#
_entry.id   AF-A0A1F3SZC5-F1
#
_cell.length_a   1.000
_cell.length_b   1.000
_cell.length_c   1.000
_cell.angle_alpha   90.00
_cell.angle_beta   90.00
_cell.angle_gamma   90.00
#
_symmetry.space_group_name_H-M   'P 1'
#
loop_
_entity.id
_entity.type
_entity.pdbx_description
1 polymer ?
#
loop_
_entity_poly.entity_id
_entity_poly.type
_entity_poly.pdbx_seq_one_letter_code
_entity_poly.pdbx_strand_id
1 'polypeptide(L)'
;MVAASEHQDAQQLSSLFESLVPGLVAQMKADAKRPDLKNLWGRSINFDEGAKGQILHPAILQTIGQAIEIPVHENAGHLVHAGMEHTYGYLFSNLKTPFGFKRARWVQGEIERGFNLPAGVLGPNTNEGTLLLNITSFIGKIAFRSEAIEREVIHRTSRDAARAIRNFRFEQLEPSRLLERVEVPNENGKTRTVKIYTDLVPFLRKPGNPKANSHLLIYTVVDPFSHNAQLITAFPVQADFARRVLDPKGVGEARISTRYNGYVDGLTGKSLPGVRRLIQRKATDRSALLDDEAL
;
A
#
# COMPACT_ATOMS: atom_id res chain seq x y z
N MET A 1 -27.18 8.98 17.58
CA MET A 1 -26.82 8.03 18.65
C MET A 1 -25.57 7.22 18.34
N VAL A 2 -25.43 6.61 17.15
CA VAL A 2 -24.24 5.83 16.76
C VAL A 2 -22.92 6.61 16.88
N ALA A 3 -22.84 7.81 16.31
CA ALA A 3 -21.62 8.64 16.36
C ALA A 3 -21.17 9.08 17.79
N ALA A 4 -22.11 9.20 18.73
CA ALA A 4 -21.78 9.56 20.12
C ALA A 4 -21.19 8.36 20.89
N SER A 5 -21.69 7.16 20.63
CA SER A 5 -21.15 5.90 21.17
C SER A 5 -19.74 5.63 20.63
N GLU A 6 -19.54 5.80 19.32
CA GLU A 6 -18.24 5.58 18.68
C GLU A 6 -17.14 6.53 19.21
N HIS A 7 -17.52 7.77 19.56
CA HIS A 7 -16.60 8.74 20.16
C HIS A 7 -16.15 8.34 21.57
N GLN A 8 -17.07 7.83 22.38
CA GLN A 8 -16.77 7.35 23.74
C GLN A 8 -15.90 6.08 23.69
N ASP A 9 -16.19 5.17 22.77
CA ASP A 9 -15.39 3.97 22.53
C ASP A 9 -13.95 4.33 22.10
N ALA A 10 -13.80 5.31 21.20
CA ALA A 10 -12.49 5.76 20.74
C ALA A 10 -11.64 6.36 21.88
N GLN A 11 -12.24 7.11 22.81
CA GLN A 11 -11.53 7.66 23.97
C GLN A 11 -11.02 6.56 24.91
N GLN A 12 -11.87 5.56 25.21
CA GLN A 12 -11.46 4.42 26.03
C GLN A 12 -10.37 3.59 25.33
N LEU A 13 -10.50 3.38 24.02
CA LEU A 13 -9.48 2.69 23.23
C LEU A 13 -8.15 3.44 23.19
N SER A 14 -8.16 4.78 23.15
CA SER A 14 -6.92 5.57 23.19
C SER A 14 -6.11 5.30 24.46
N SER A 15 -6.76 5.27 25.64
CA SER A 15 -6.08 4.92 26.89
C SER A 15 -5.55 3.48 26.90
N LEU A 16 -6.30 2.54 26.32
CA LEU A 16 -5.86 1.16 26.17
C LEU A 16 -4.65 1.03 25.22
N PHE A 17 -4.61 1.80 24.14
CA PHE A 17 -3.47 1.83 23.22
C PHE A 17 -2.21 2.32 23.92
N GLU A 18 -2.32 3.41 24.69
CA GLU A 18 -1.19 3.95 25.45
C GLU A 18 -0.67 2.97 26.50
N SER A 19 -1.56 2.17 27.11
CA SER A 19 -1.17 1.14 28.10
C SER A 19 -0.60 -0.13 27.46
N LEU A 20 -1.23 -0.66 26.41
CA LEU A 20 -0.92 -1.98 25.87
C LEU A 20 0.15 -1.96 24.77
N VAL A 21 0.23 -0.88 23.98
CA VAL A 21 1.16 -0.75 22.85
C VAL A 21 1.83 0.63 22.82
N PRO A 22 2.47 1.08 23.92
CA PRO A 22 3.04 2.43 24.02
C PRO A 22 4.07 2.72 22.92
N GLY A 23 4.87 1.72 22.52
CA GLY A 23 5.84 1.86 21.44
C GLY A 23 5.18 2.13 20.06
N LEU A 24 4.01 1.56 19.81
CA LEU A 24 3.27 1.80 18.57
C LEU A 24 2.62 3.19 18.57
N VAL A 25 2.08 3.62 19.72
CA VAL A 25 1.55 4.98 19.88
C VAL A 25 2.65 6.03 19.66
N ALA A 26 3.85 5.79 20.19
CA ALA A 26 4.99 6.68 19.97
C ALA A 26 5.34 6.79 18.47
N GLN A 27 5.29 5.68 17.72
CA GLN A 27 5.50 5.69 16.27
C GLN A 27 4.41 6.49 15.54
N MET A 28 3.12 6.28 15.87
CA MET A 28 2.02 7.05 15.27
C MET A 28 2.16 8.56 15.53
N LYS A 29 2.49 8.96 16.76
CA LYS A 29 2.74 10.37 17.13
C LYS A 29 3.96 10.95 16.39
N ALA A 30 4.97 10.14 16.09
CA ALA A 30 6.11 10.57 15.28
C ALA A 30 5.73 10.76 13.80
N ASP A 31 4.90 9.87 13.25
CA ASP A 31 4.44 9.94 11.86
C ASP A 31 3.39 11.03 11.63
N ALA A 32 2.64 11.43 12.66
CA ALA A 32 1.72 12.56 12.60
C ALA A 32 2.38 13.83 12.01
N LYS A 33 3.66 14.03 12.37
CA LYS A 33 4.51 15.17 11.96
C LYS A 33 5.05 15.06 10.53
N ARG A 34 4.68 14.03 9.76
CA ARG A 34 5.19 13.73 8.40
C ARG A 34 4.07 13.78 7.35
N PRO A 35 3.48 14.94 7.06
CA PRO A 35 2.38 15.04 6.10
C PRO A 35 2.78 14.59 4.68
N ASP A 36 4.03 14.81 4.28
CA ASP A 36 4.55 14.38 2.99
C ASP A 36 4.59 12.85 2.85
N LEU A 37 5.00 12.14 3.90
CA LEU A 37 4.97 10.69 3.96
C LEU A 37 3.54 10.14 3.88
N LYS A 38 2.61 10.77 4.60
CA LYS A 38 1.18 10.39 4.58
C LYS A 38 0.59 10.58 3.18
N ASN A 39 0.89 11.69 2.51
CA ASN A 39 0.38 12.01 1.18
C ASN A 39 0.83 11.05 0.06
N LEU A 40 1.85 10.21 0.30
CA LEU A 40 2.25 9.14 -0.62
C LEU A 40 1.27 7.98 -0.65
N TRP A 41 0.30 7.94 0.26
CA TRP A 41 -0.71 6.90 0.31
C TRP A 41 -2.05 7.42 -0.17
N GLY A 42 -2.78 6.54 -0.86
CA GLY A 42 -4.10 6.82 -1.37
C GLY A 42 -5.18 6.46 -0.36
N ARG A 43 -6.33 6.09 -0.92
CA ARG A 43 -7.53 5.79 -0.14
C ARG A 43 -7.85 4.32 -0.23
N SER A 44 -8.41 3.77 0.84
CA SER A 44 -8.78 2.37 0.93
C SER A 44 -10.18 2.20 1.51
N ILE A 45 -10.83 1.10 1.15
CA ILE A 45 -12.11 0.70 1.72
C ILE A 45 -11.86 -0.25 2.89
N ASN A 46 -12.43 0.05 4.05
CA ASN A 46 -12.47 -0.81 5.24
C ASN A 46 -13.48 -1.97 5.08
N PHE A 47 -13.36 -2.68 3.97
CA PHE A 47 -14.14 -3.87 3.65
C PHE A 47 -13.34 -4.72 2.68
N ASP A 48 -13.19 -6.01 2.99
CA ASP A 48 -12.55 -6.96 2.11
C ASP A 48 -13.62 -7.71 1.29
N GLU A 49 -13.60 -7.54 -0.02
CA GLU A 49 -14.60 -8.13 -0.92
C GLU A 49 -14.47 -9.66 -0.97
N GLY A 50 -13.24 -10.18 -0.83
CA GLY A 50 -12.96 -11.61 -0.86
C GLY A 50 -13.42 -12.32 0.42
N ALA A 51 -13.16 -11.71 1.57
CA ALA A 51 -13.59 -12.22 2.87
C ALA A 51 -15.02 -11.78 3.25
N LYS A 52 -15.63 -10.87 2.47
CA LYS A 52 -16.97 -10.29 2.68
C LYS A 52 -17.14 -9.74 4.10
N GLY A 53 -16.14 -9.00 4.59
CA GLY A 53 -16.10 -8.56 5.97
C GLY A 53 -15.39 -7.24 6.16
N GLN A 54 -15.81 -6.52 7.21
CA GLN A 54 -15.14 -5.32 7.68
C GLN A 54 -13.73 -5.66 8.17
N ILE A 55 -12.75 -4.83 7.79
CA ILE A 55 -11.34 -5.09 8.08
C ILE A 55 -11.03 -4.74 9.54
N LEU A 56 -11.55 -3.61 9.99
CA LEU A 56 -11.37 -3.05 11.33
C LEU A 56 -12.65 -2.39 11.83
N HIS A 57 -12.90 -2.51 13.13
CA HIS A 57 -13.96 -1.75 13.79
C HIS A 57 -13.70 -0.23 13.64
N PRO A 58 -14.71 0.63 13.40
CA PRO A 58 -14.50 2.05 13.14
C PRO A 58 -13.83 2.78 14.31
N ALA A 59 -14.13 2.39 15.54
CA ALA A 59 -13.48 2.96 16.73
C ALA A 59 -11.96 2.74 16.75
N ILE A 60 -11.46 1.59 16.24
CA ILE A 60 -10.01 1.35 16.12
C ILE A 60 -9.39 2.30 15.09
N LEU A 61 -10.05 2.46 13.94
CA LEU A 61 -9.59 3.41 12.92
C LEU A 61 -9.60 4.85 13.44
N GLN A 62 -10.63 5.23 14.19
CA GLN A 62 -10.73 6.55 14.80
C GLN A 62 -9.60 6.81 15.80
N THR A 63 -9.28 5.84 16.67
CA THR A 63 -8.17 5.93 17.62
C THR A 63 -6.83 6.05 16.91
N ILE A 64 -6.58 5.24 15.87
CA ILE A 64 -5.34 5.33 15.08
C ILE A 64 -5.27 6.67 14.36
N GLY A 65 -6.36 7.09 13.71
CA GLY A 65 -6.47 8.35 12.97
C GLY A 65 -6.18 9.57 13.85
N GLN A 66 -6.69 9.59 15.09
CA GLN A 66 -6.35 10.62 16.07
C GLN A 66 -4.85 10.63 16.39
N ALA A 67 -4.24 9.46 16.63
CA ALA A 67 -2.83 9.36 17.00
C ALA A 67 -1.86 9.78 15.87
N ILE A 68 -2.25 9.57 14.61
CA ILE A 68 -1.43 9.92 13.42
C ILE A 68 -1.89 11.21 12.73
N GLU A 69 -2.85 11.93 13.32
CA GLU A 69 -3.45 13.15 12.75
C GLU A 69 -3.92 12.93 11.30
N ILE A 70 -4.71 11.86 11.10
CA ILE A 70 -5.45 11.60 9.87
C ILE A 70 -6.95 11.62 10.21
N PRO A 71 -7.74 12.50 9.58
CA PRO A 71 -9.17 12.53 9.77
C PRO A 71 -9.83 11.23 9.32
N VAL A 72 -10.70 10.67 10.16
CA VAL A 72 -11.61 9.58 9.81
C VAL A 72 -13.01 10.18 9.74
N HIS A 73 -13.35 10.78 8.60
CA HIS A 73 -14.60 11.55 8.46
C HIS A 73 -15.59 10.95 7.46
N GLU A 74 -15.17 9.99 6.64
CA GLU A 74 -15.99 9.56 5.51
C GLU A 74 -16.71 8.24 5.79
N ASN A 75 -18.05 8.27 5.63
CA ASN A 75 -18.93 7.10 5.68
C ASN A 75 -18.69 6.17 6.88
N ALA A 76 -18.59 6.74 8.09
CA ALA A 76 -18.39 5.99 9.35
C ALA A 76 -17.18 5.04 9.33
N GLY A 77 -16.06 5.46 8.72
CA GLY A 77 -14.84 4.68 8.66
C GLY A 77 -14.86 3.58 7.58
N HIS A 78 -15.80 3.65 6.63
CA HIS A 78 -15.79 2.79 5.44
C HIS A 78 -14.69 3.18 4.46
N LEU A 79 -14.43 4.49 4.30
CA LEU A 79 -13.40 5.01 3.42
C LEU A 79 -12.30 5.65 4.27
N VAL A 80 -11.08 5.14 4.13
CA VAL A 80 -9.96 5.42 5.05
C VAL A 80 -8.69 5.73 4.28
N HIS A 81 -7.72 6.33 4.97
CA HIS A 81 -6.38 6.52 4.44
C HIS A 81 -5.64 5.18 4.35
N ALA A 82 -5.12 4.84 3.17
CA ALA A 82 -4.53 3.53 2.90
C ALA A 82 -3.30 3.24 3.77
N GLY A 83 -2.37 4.19 3.94
CA GLY A 83 -1.18 4.00 4.77
C GLY A 83 -1.50 3.70 6.23
N MET A 84 -2.42 4.45 6.84
CA MET A 84 -2.94 4.21 8.18
C MET A 84 -3.56 2.81 8.33
N GLU A 85 -4.48 2.43 7.44
CA GLU A 85 -5.16 1.13 7.52
C GLU A 85 -4.18 -0.02 7.27
N HIS A 86 -3.44 0.04 6.15
CA HIS A 86 -2.60 -1.07 5.69
C HIS A 86 -1.33 -1.24 6.50
N THR A 87 -0.91 -0.26 7.30
CA THR A 87 0.20 -0.42 8.26
C THR A 87 -0.34 -0.65 9.68
N TYR A 88 -0.66 0.41 10.41
CA TYR A 88 -1.09 0.37 11.80
C TYR A 88 -2.40 -0.38 11.98
N GLY A 89 -3.40 -0.13 11.14
CA GLY A 89 -4.71 -0.76 11.23
C GLY A 89 -4.61 -2.29 11.15
N TYR A 90 -3.88 -2.81 10.17
CA TYR A 90 -3.79 -4.25 9.93
C TYR A 90 -3.24 -5.05 11.10
N LEU A 91 -2.44 -4.45 11.98
CA LEU A 91 -1.97 -5.11 13.21
C LEU A 91 -3.12 -5.57 14.12
N PHE A 92 -4.26 -4.87 14.06
CA PHE A 92 -5.46 -5.14 14.84
C PHE A 92 -6.53 -5.92 14.08
N SER A 93 -6.30 -6.25 12.81
CA SER A 93 -7.26 -6.99 12.00
C SER A 93 -7.18 -8.50 12.26
N ASN A 94 -8.29 -9.08 12.69
CA ASN A 94 -8.45 -10.53 12.84
C ASN A 94 -9.06 -11.20 11.59
N LEU A 95 -9.24 -10.44 10.50
CA LEU A 95 -9.86 -10.93 9.28
C LEU A 95 -8.93 -11.90 8.54
N LYS A 96 -9.42 -13.13 8.31
CA LYS A 96 -8.75 -14.14 7.49
C LYS A 96 -9.18 -13.98 6.03
N THR A 97 -8.21 -13.83 5.13
CA THR A 97 -8.42 -13.71 3.69
C THR A 97 -7.88 -14.94 2.95
N PRO A 98 -8.12 -15.10 1.63
CA PRO A 98 -7.46 -16.12 0.82
C PRO A 98 -5.92 -16.04 0.86
N PHE A 99 -5.35 -14.87 1.19
CA PHE A 99 -3.91 -14.65 1.32
C PHE A 99 -3.39 -14.76 2.76
N GLY A 100 -4.21 -15.28 3.68
CA GLY A 100 -3.91 -15.34 5.11
C GLY A 100 -4.48 -14.16 5.89
N PHE A 101 -4.04 -14.00 7.14
CA PHE A 101 -4.50 -12.90 7.99
C PHE A 101 -3.89 -11.57 7.55
N LYS A 102 -4.65 -10.47 7.56
CA LYS A 102 -4.13 -9.15 7.20
C LYS A 102 -2.97 -8.72 8.13
N ARG A 103 -3.07 -8.97 9.44
CA ARG A 103 -1.96 -8.73 10.40
C ARG A 103 -0.67 -9.46 10.08
N ALA A 104 -0.76 -10.64 9.45
CA ALA A 104 0.42 -11.48 9.16
C ALA A 104 1.42 -10.80 8.23
N ARG A 105 0.96 -9.83 7.42
CA ARG A 105 1.80 -9.06 6.49
C ARG A 105 2.98 -8.37 7.16
N TRP A 106 2.84 -7.96 8.43
CA TRP A 106 3.88 -7.21 9.16
C TRP A 106 4.46 -7.95 10.37
N VAL A 107 3.75 -8.93 10.93
CA VAL A 107 4.22 -9.63 12.14
C VAL A 107 4.98 -10.93 11.87
N GLN A 108 4.89 -11.49 10.65
CA GLN A 108 5.54 -12.77 10.34
C GLN A 108 6.96 -12.62 9.80
N GLY A 109 7.42 -11.42 9.46
CA GLY A 109 8.78 -11.17 8.96
C GLY A 109 9.06 -11.74 7.56
N GLU A 110 8.02 -12.02 6.76
CA GLU A 110 8.19 -12.70 5.46
C GLU A 110 8.87 -11.79 4.43
N ILE A 111 8.52 -10.51 4.40
CA ILE A 111 9.14 -9.51 3.52
C ILE A 111 10.61 -9.34 3.92
N GLU A 112 10.91 -9.21 5.21
CA GLU A 112 12.29 -9.07 5.67
C GLU A 112 13.16 -10.28 5.30
N ARG A 113 12.66 -11.50 5.53
CA ARG A 113 13.37 -12.72 5.10
C ARG A 113 13.54 -12.79 3.59
N GLY A 114 12.51 -12.44 2.83
CA GLY A 114 12.52 -12.47 1.36
C GLY A 114 13.56 -11.53 0.75
N PHE A 115 13.75 -10.35 1.35
CA PHE A 115 14.72 -9.36 0.91
C PHE A 115 16.01 -9.31 1.73
N ASN A 116 16.26 -10.28 2.61
CA ASN A 116 17.46 -10.30 3.47
C ASN A 116 17.63 -9.02 4.31
N LEU A 117 16.51 -8.48 4.81
CA LEU A 117 16.50 -7.40 5.79
C LEU A 117 16.58 -7.98 7.21
N PRO A 118 17.12 -7.24 8.19
CA PRO A 118 17.04 -7.61 9.59
C PRO A 118 15.58 -7.77 10.04
N ALA A 119 15.33 -8.77 10.88
CA ALA A 119 13.98 -9.03 11.39
C ALA A 119 13.42 -7.83 12.16
N GLY A 120 12.15 -7.50 11.94
CA GLY A 120 11.44 -6.45 12.67
C GLY A 120 11.61 -5.04 12.10
N VAL A 121 12.48 -4.84 11.10
CA VAL A 121 12.66 -3.53 10.44
C VAL A 121 11.38 -3.04 9.78
N LEU A 122 10.55 -3.95 9.25
CA LEU A 122 9.24 -3.64 8.67
C LEU A 122 8.08 -4.05 9.61
N GLY A 123 8.40 -4.31 10.88
CA GLY A 123 7.45 -4.78 11.89
C GLY A 123 7.08 -3.70 12.92
N PRO A 124 6.08 -3.98 13.77
CA PRO A 124 5.56 -3.00 14.74
C PRO A 124 6.53 -2.65 15.87
N ASN A 125 7.57 -3.45 16.08
CA ASN A 125 8.59 -3.26 17.12
C ASN A 125 9.95 -2.91 16.50
N THR A 126 9.98 -2.04 15.49
CA THR A 126 11.23 -1.59 14.87
C THR A 126 12.09 -0.78 15.84
N ASN A 127 13.41 -0.98 15.80
CA ASN A 127 14.38 -0.25 16.63
C ASN A 127 14.80 1.09 16.01
N GLU A 128 14.59 1.29 14.71
CA GLU A 128 14.90 2.51 13.98
C GLU A 128 13.72 2.91 13.08
N GLY A 129 13.42 4.20 13.02
CA GLY A 129 12.27 4.71 12.26
C GLY A 129 10.93 4.31 12.88
N THR A 130 9.88 4.31 12.07
CA THR A 130 8.52 3.88 12.42
C THR A 130 8.05 2.82 11.42
N LEU A 131 7.00 2.07 11.76
CA LEU A 131 6.39 1.10 10.86
C LEU A 131 5.99 1.75 9.53
N LEU A 132 5.24 2.86 9.57
CA LEU A 132 4.80 3.55 8.36
C LEU A 132 5.99 4.06 7.55
N LEU A 133 6.97 4.70 8.19
CA LEU A 133 8.15 5.23 7.51
C LEU A 133 8.94 4.13 6.82
N ASN A 134 9.28 3.05 7.55
CA ASN A 134 10.11 1.98 7.00
C ASN A 134 9.42 1.26 5.84
N ILE A 135 8.13 0.95 5.97
CA ILE A 135 7.35 0.34 4.89
C ILE A 135 7.29 1.29 3.69
N THR A 136 6.88 2.55 3.91
CA THR A 136 6.71 3.53 2.83
C THR A 136 8.03 3.80 2.10
N SER A 137 9.13 3.95 2.83
CA SER A 137 10.47 4.10 2.25
C SER A 137 10.88 2.89 1.42
N PHE A 138 10.63 1.68 1.91
CA PHE A 138 11.01 0.45 1.20
C PHE A 138 10.18 0.26 -0.07
N ILE A 139 8.85 0.27 0.04
CA ILE A 139 7.97 0.00 -1.10
C ILE A 139 7.89 1.20 -2.05
N GLY A 140 7.98 2.42 -1.54
CA GLY A 140 7.97 3.65 -2.34
C GLY A 140 9.20 3.79 -3.22
N LYS A 141 10.39 3.37 -2.77
CA LYS A 141 11.60 3.30 -3.62
C LYS A 141 11.44 2.35 -4.82
N ILE A 142 10.59 1.33 -4.68
CA ILE A 142 10.28 0.40 -5.77
C ILE A 142 9.18 0.98 -6.66
N ALA A 143 8.07 1.41 -6.04
CA ALA A 143 6.86 1.81 -6.74
C ALA A 143 6.97 3.17 -7.44
N PHE A 144 7.70 4.13 -6.89
CA PHE A 144 7.80 5.48 -7.45
C PHE A 144 9.03 5.69 -8.33
N ARG A 145 9.52 4.63 -8.98
CA ARG A 145 10.74 4.68 -9.78
C ARG A 145 10.61 5.53 -11.05
N SER A 146 9.38 5.74 -11.54
CA SER A 146 9.05 6.56 -12.72
C SER A 146 8.42 7.91 -12.35
N GLU A 147 8.09 8.13 -11.08
CA GLU A 147 7.29 9.24 -10.60
C GLU A 147 8.19 10.24 -9.85
N ALA A 148 8.65 11.28 -10.56
CA ALA A 148 9.74 12.15 -10.10
C ALA A 148 9.43 12.87 -8.76
N ILE A 149 8.19 13.32 -8.57
CA ILE A 149 7.76 14.06 -7.38
C ILE A 149 7.81 13.15 -6.15
N GLU A 150 7.17 11.98 -6.24
CA GLU A 150 7.06 11.00 -5.17
C GLU A 150 8.43 10.38 -4.87
N ARG A 151 9.26 10.17 -5.89
CA ARG A 151 10.65 9.73 -5.72
C ARG A 151 11.46 10.72 -4.89
N GLU A 152 11.28 12.02 -5.09
CA GLU A 152 11.95 13.04 -4.29
C GLU A 152 11.43 13.05 -2.84
N VAL A 153 10.12 12.95 -2.63
CA VAL A 153 9.54 12.80 -1.29
C VAL A 153 10.10 11.57 -0.58
N ILE A 154 10.17 10.42 -1.27
CA ILE A 154 10.79 9.20 -0.75
C ILE A 154 12.27 9.43 -0.43
N HIS A 155 13.04 10.09 -1.30
CA HIS A 155 14.45 10.35 -1.08
C HIS A 155 14.67 11.16 0.21
N ARG A 156 13.90 12.25 0.39
CA ARG A 156 13.96 13.10 1.58
C ARG A 156 13.52 12.36 2.84
N THR A 157 12.33 11.76 2.83
CA THR A 157 11.73 11.13 4.02
C THR A 157 12.50 9.89 4.46
N SER A 158 13.07 9.12 3.53
CA SER A 158 13.82 7.89 3.84
C SER A 158 15.13 8.13 4.60
N ARG A 159 15.57 9.39 4.77
CA ARG A 159 16.74 9.72 5.61
C ARG A 159 16.54 9.30 7.06
N ASP A 160 15.29 9.31 7.54
CA ASP A 160 14.94 8.93 8.90
C ASP A 160 14.53 7.45 9.04
N ALA A 161 14.41 6.72 7.92
CA ALA A 161 14.06 5.30 7.93
C ALA A 161 15.19 4.46 8.55
N ALA A 162 14.88 3.22 8.91
CA ALA A 162 15.88 2.29 9.44
C ALA A 162 17.11 2.18 8.52
N ARG A 163 18.31 2.11 9.11
CA ARG A 163 19.57 2.02 8.36
C ARG A 163 19.58 0.89 7.33
N ALA A 164 18.98 -0.25 7.66
CA ALA A 164 18.84 -1.38 6.75
C ALA A 164 18.06 -1.04 5.47
N ILE A 165 17.02 -0.20 5.57
CA ILE A 165 16.24 0.27 4.41
C ILE A 165 17.02 1.30 3.61
N ARG A 166 17.73 2.22 4.28
CA ARG A 166 18.55 3.24 3.62
C ARG A 166 19.67 2.62 2.77
N ASN A 167 20.33 1.60 3.33
CA ASN A 167 21.47 0.92 2.72
C ASN A 167 21.06 -0.28 1.86
N PHE A 168 19.76 -0.55 1.73
CA PHE A 168 19.29 -1.64 0.89
C PHE A 168 19.66 -1.38 -0.57
N ARG A 169 20.22 -2.40 -1.22
CA ARG A 169 20.55 -2.36 -2.65
C ARG A 169 19.26 -2.59 -3.43
N PHE A 170 18.68 -1.54 -3.99
CA PHE A 170 17.44 -1.64 -4.78
C PHE A 170 17.72 -2.04 -6.22
N GLU A 171 18.95 -1.85 -6.69
CA GLU A 171 19.43 -2.16 -8.04
C GLU A 171 19.50 -3.65 -8.35
N GLN A 172 19.57 -4.52 -7.33
CA GLN A 172 19.48 -5.98 -7.47
C GLN A 172 18.04 -6.49 -7.61
N LEU A 173 17.04 -5.63 -7.46
CA LEU A 173 15.64 -6.02 -7.63
C LEU A 173 15.28 -6.05 -9.11
N GLU A 174 14.52 -7.08 -9.51
CA GLU A 174 13.99 -7.24 -10.86
C GLU A 174 12.46 -7.15 -10.86
N PRO A 175 11.88 -5.97 -10.54
CA PRO A 175 10.43 -5.82 -10.50
C PRO A 175 9.84 -5.94 -11.91
N SER A 176 8.80 -6.76 -12.03
CA SER A 176 7.89 -6.72 -13.17
C SER A 176 6.72 -5.79 -12.87
N ARG A 177 6.29 -4.98 -13.83
CA ARG A 177 5.17 -4.05 -13.63
C ARG A 177 4.07 -4.27 -14.63
N LEU A 178 2.86 -4.41 -14.11
CA LEU A 178 1.65 -4.32 -14.89
C LEU A 178 1.08 -2.90 -14.77
N LEU A 179 0.86 -2.24 -15.91
CA LEU A 179 0.12 -0.99 -16.01
C LEU A 179 -1.29 -1.26 -16.51
N GLU A 180 -2.28 -0.67 -15.86
CA GLU A 180 -3.66 -0.62 -16.33
C GLU A 180 -4.08 0.84 -16.48
N ARG A 181 -4.49 1.24 -17.68
CA ARG A 181 -5.00 2.58 -18.00
C ARG A 181 -6.50 2.49 -18.22
N VAL A 182 -7.26 3.38 -17.58
CA VAL A 182 -8.72 3.40 -17.66
C VAL A 182 -9.24 4.84 -17.64
N GLU A 183 -10.19 5.15 -18.51
CA GLU A 183 -10.88 6.44 -18.51
C GLU A 183 -12.03 6.40 -17.51
N VAL A 184 -12.00 7.30 -16.52
CA VAL A 184 -12.95 7.33 -15.41
C VAL A 184 -13.75 8.63 -15.49
N PRO A 185 -15.08 8.57 -15.70
CA PRO A 185 -15.92 9.75 -15.63
C PRO A 185 -16.07 10.20 -14.17
N ASN A 186 -16.09 11.51 -13.95
CA ASN A 186 -16.50 12.10 -12.69
C ASN A 186 -18.01 12.42 -12.69
N GLU A 187 -18.51 12.98 -11.58
CA GLU A 187 -19.92 13.37 -11.45
C GLU A 187 -20.38 14.41 -12.47
N ASN A 188 -19.47 15.26 -12.96
CA ASN A 188 -19.77 16.26 -13.99
C ASN A 188 -19.60 15.76 -15.44
N GLY A 189 -19.38 14.45 -15.61
CA GLY A 189 -19.23 13.80 -16.92
C GLY A 189 -17.88 14.01 -17.59
N LYS A 190 -16.94 14.78 -17.01
CA LYS A 190 -15.56 14.85 -17.52
C LYS A 190 -14.82 13.55 -17.22
N THR A 191 -14.12 13.05 -18.22
CA THR A 191 -13.27 11.86 -18.09
C THR A 191 -11.86 12.25 -17.67
N ARG A 192 -11.24 11.41 -16.85
CA ARG A 192 -9.82 11.48 -16.54
C ARG A 192 -9.19 10.11 -16.70
N THR A 193 -7.95 10.09 -17.14
CA THR A 193 -7.17 8.86 -17.24
C THR A 193 -6.62 8.49 -15.86
N VAL A 194 -7.05 7.35 -15.32
CA VAL A 194 -6.43 6.75 -14.14
C VAL A 194 -5.44 5.68 -14.59
N LYS A 195 -4.24 5.70 -14.02
CA LYS A 195 -3.23 4.64 -14.20
C LYS A 195 -3.13 3.82 -12.92
N ILE A 196 -3.12 2.51 -13.03
CA ILE A 196 -2.94 1.59 -11.90
C ILE A 196 -1.70 0.76 -12.19
N TYR A 197 -0.79 0.70 -11.23
CA TYR A 197 0.40 -0.13 -11.30
C TYR A 197 0.30 -1.28 -10.32
N THR A 198 0.59 -2.48 -10.79
CA THR A 198 0.89 -3.64 -9.95
C THR A 198 2.34 -4.05 -10.19
N ASP A 199 3.19 -3.75 -9.22
CA ASP A 199 4.58 -4.22 -9.20
C ASP A 199 4.66 -5.57 -8.50
N LEU A 200 5.32 -6.53 -9.14
CA LEU A 200 5.66 -7.81 -8.57
C LEU A 200 7.17 -7.96 -8.51
N VAL A 201 7.69 -8.04 -7.29
CA VAL A 201 9.13 -8.05 -7.00
C VAL A 201 9.51 -9.42 -6.46
N PRO A 202 10.29 -10.23 -7.19
CA PRO A 202 10.78 -11.49 -6.66
C PRO A 202 11.60 -11.27 -5.38
N PHE A 203 11.41 -12.15 -4.40
CA PHE A 203 12.27 -12.20 -3.23
C PHE A 203 13.69 -12.61 -3.64
N LEU A 204 14.70 -11.96 -3.05
CA LEU A 204 16.11 -12.30 -3.25
C LEU A 204 16.42 -13.69 -2.69
N ARG A 205 15.77 -14.05 -1.58
CA ARG A 205 15.82 -15.38 -1.00
C ARG A 205 14.57 -16.17 -1.37
N LYS A 206 14.73 -17.15 -2.27
CA LYS A 206 13.66 -18.09 -2.59
C LYS A 206 13.28 -18.89 -1.33
N PRO A 207 11.98 -19.07 -1.06
CA PRO A 207 11.57 -19.93 0.04
C PRO A 207 11.91 -21.40 -0.26
N GLY A 208 12.23 -22.19 0.77
CA GLY A 208 12.45 -23.63 0.62
C GLY A 208 11.16 -24.41 0.32
N ASN A 209 9.99 -23.82 0.61
CA ASN A 209 8.69 -24.40 0.29
C ASN A 209 8.15 -23.76 -1.02
N PRO A 210 7.86 -24.53 -2.08
CA PRO A 210 7.34 -24.01 -3.34
C PRO A 210 5.96 -23.35 -3.22
N LYS A 211 5.21 -23.65 -2.14
CA LYS A 211 3.90 -23.04 -1.85
C LYS A 211 4.00 -21.76 -1.00
N ALA A 212 5.19 -21.37 -0.56
CA ALA A 212 5.36 -20.12 0.19
C ALA A 212 5.31 -18.90 -0.73
N ASN A 213 5.12 -17.72 -0.15
CA ASN A 213 5.22 -16.50 -0.94
C ASN A 213 6.66 -16.28 -1.39
N SER A 214 6.80 -15.76 -2.60
CA SER A 214 8.10 -15.60 -3.27
C SER A 214 8.23 -14.25 -3.96
N HIS A 215 7.18 -13.44 -3.93
CA HIS A 215 7.13 -12.12 -4.52
C HIS A 215 6.49 -11.15 -3.54
N LEU A 216 6.91 -9.89 -3.59
CA LEU A 216 6.17 -8.77 -3.03
C LEU A 216 5.28 -8.18 -4.12
N LEU A 217 3.98 -8.08 -3.84
CA LEU A 217 3.07 -7.25 -4.62
C LEU A 217 3.06 -5.84 -4.04
N ILE A 218 3.13 -4.82 -4.88
CA ILE A 218 2.88 -3.42 -4.53
C ILE A 218 1.83 -2.87 -5.50
N TYR A 219 0.80 -2.21 -4.96
CA TYR A 219 -0.31 -1.66 -5.73
C TYR A 219 -0.35 -0.15 -5.57
N THR A 220 -0.29 0.56 -6.69
CA THR A 220 -0.20 2.03 -6.77
C THR A 220 -1.23 2.55 -7.75
N VAL A 221 -1.81 3.72 -7.43
CA VAL A 221 -2.75 4.43 -8.29
C VAL A 221 -2.15 5.79 -8.64
N VAL A 222 -2.29 6.22 -9.90
CA VAL A 222 -2.05 7.59 -10.33
C VAL A 222 -3.38 8.13 -10.85
N ASP A 223 -3.93 9.08 -10.12
CA ASP A 223 -5.16 9.78 -10.47
C ASP A 223 -4.84 11.28 -10.59
N PRO A 224 -5.04 11.93 -11.75
CA PRO A 224 -4.81 13.35 -11.92
C PRO A 224 -5.52 14.24 -10.90
N PHE A 225 -6.63 13.77 -10.30
CA PHE A 225 -7.36 14.52 -9.28
C PHE A 225 -6.73 14.44 -7.89
N SER A 226 -5.93 13.40 -7.59
CA SER A 226 -5.12 13.35 -6.37
C SER A 226 -3.76 14.05 -6.53
N HIS A 227 -3.46 14.56 -7.74
CA HIS A 227 -2.22 15.23 -8.15
C HIS A 227 -0.92 14.42 -8.05
N ASN A 228 -0.93 13.28 -7.36
CA ASN A 228 0.23 12.45 -7.09
C ASN A 228 -0.07 10.96 -7.33
N ALA A 229 0.97 10.19 -7.57
CA ALA A 229 0.96 8.74 -7.46
C ALA A 229 0.85 8.31 -5.99
N GLN A 230 0.02 7.33 -5.73
CA GLN A 230 -0.41 6.95 -4.39
C GLN A 230 -0.28 5.44 -4.15
N LEU A 231 0.47 5.06 -3.13
CA LEU A 231 0.53 3.71 -2.60
C LEU A 231 -0.82 3.33 -2.00
N ILE A 232 -1.29 2.13 -2.31
CA ILE A 232 -2.50 1.58 -1.69
C ILE A 232 -2.13 0.45 -0.74
N THR A 233 -1.35 -0.53 -1.20
CA THR A 233 -1.00 -1.69 -0.38
C THR A 233 0.28 -2.37 -0.88
N ALA A 234 0.88 -3.17 -0.01
CA ALA A 234 1.89 -4.14 -0.38
C ALA A 234 1.76 -5.41 0.47
N PHE A 235 1.98 -6.58 -0.13
CA PHE A 235 1.97 -7.86 0.59
C PHE A 235 2.65 -8.99 -0.18
N PRO A 236 3.17 -10.02 0.53
CA PRO A 236 3.73 -11.21 -0.10
C PRO A 236 2.67 -12.00 -0.90
N VAL A 237 3.06 -12.51 -2.06
CA VAL A 237 2.24 -13.40 -2.90
C VAL A 237 3.05 -14.59 -3.42
N GLN A 238 2.35 -15.67 -3.76
CA GLN A 238 2.94 -16.87 -4.36
C GLN A 238 3.38 -16.64 -5.81
N ALA A 239 4.32 -17.47 -6.28
CA ALA A 239 4.82 -17.41 -7.66
C ALA A 239 3.70 -17.61 -8.69
N ASP A 240 2.76 -18.52 -8.41
CA ASP A 240 1.63 -18.81 -9.29
C ASP A 240 0.71 -17.60 -9.44
N PHE A 241 0.50 -16.87 -8.36
CA PHE A 241 -0.24 -15.61 -8.40
C PHE A 241 0.50 -14.61 -9.31
N ALA A 242 1.81 -14.47 -9.12
CA ALA A 242 2.61 -13.55 -9.92
C ALA A 242 2.57 -13.88 -11.42
N ARG A 243 2.72 -15.16 -11.77
CA ARG A 243 2.62 -15.62 -13.17
C ARG A 243 1.27 -15.32 -13.79
N ARG A 244 0.16 -15.47 -13.06
CA ARG A 244 -1.19 -15.15 -13.57
C ARG A 244 -1.38 -13.65 -13.80
N VAL A 245 -0.87 -12.81 -12.91
CA VAL A 245 -0.97 -11.34 -13.07
C VAL A 245 -0.16 -10.86 -14.28
N LEU A 246 1.00 -11.48 -14.52
CA LEU A 246 1.92 -11.11 -15.60
C LEU A 246 1.70 -11.91 -16.90
N ASP A 247 0.61 -12.70 -16.99
CA ASP A 247 0.34 -13.51 -18.18
C ASP A 247 0.15 -12.60 -19.40
N PRO A 248 0.98 -12.75 -20.47
CA PRO A 248 0.85 -11.95 -21.68
C PRO A 248 -0.55 -12.05 -22.33
N LYS A 249 -1.29 -13.13 -22.11
CA LYS A 249 -2.68 -13.28 -22.59
C LYS A 249 -3.64 -12.29 -21.95
N GLY A 250 -3.27 -11.72 -20.80
CA GLY A 250 -4.05 -10.68 -20.12
C GLY A 250 -3.75 -9.26 -20.60
N VAL A 251 -2.77 -9.05 -21.48
CA VAL A 251 -2.37 -7.74 -22.02
C VAL A 251 -3.28 -7.33 -23.19
N GLY A 252 -3.53 -6.03 -23.36
CA GLY A 252 -4.43 -5.48 -24.37
C GLY A 252 -5.70 -4.89 -23.76
N GLU A 253 -6.81 -4.93 -24.50
CA GLU A 253 -8.10 -4.47 -24.01
C GLU A 253 -8.59 -5.33 -22.84
N ALA A 254 -9.03 -4.68 -21.77
CA ALA A 254 -9.47 -5.36 -20.57
C ALA A 254 -10.52 -4.55 -19.81
N ARG A 255 -11.21 -5.26 -18.91
CA ARG A 255 -12.11 -4.66 -17.93
C ARG A 255 -11.31 -4.37 -16.67
N ILE A 256 -11.14 -3.09 -16.35
CA ILE A 256 -10.30 -2.59 -15.25
C ILE A 256 -11.18 -2.20 -14.08
N SER A 257 -10.79 -2.62 -12.87
CA SER A 257 -11.41 -2.23 -11.60
C SER A 257 -10.32 -2.01 -10.55
N THR A 258 -10.64 -1.29 -9.48
CA THR A 258 -9.76 -1.27 -8.32
C THR A 258 -9.69 -2.66 -7.66
N ARG A 259 -8.60 -2.91 -6.92
CA ARG A 259 -8.32 -4.16 -6.22
C ARG A 259 -7.65 -3.89 -4.87
N TYR A 260 -7.60 -4.93 -4.06
CA TYR A 260 -6.86 -4.95 -2.78
C TYR A 260 -7.27 -3.81 -1.84
N ASN A 261 -8.58 -3.58 -1.74
CA ASN A 261 -9.20 -2.52 -0.95
C ASN A 261 -8.91 -1.10 -1.46
N GLY A 262 -8.26 -0.89 -2.61
CA GLY A 262 -7.99 0.45 -3.13
C GLY A 262 -9.26 1.20 -3.54
N TYR A 263 -9.33 2.48 -3.18
CA TYR A 263 -10.41 3.37 -3.58
C TYR A 263 -9.94 4.42 -4.57
N VAL A 264 -10.65 4.48 -5.70
CA VAL A 264 -10.61 5.50 -6.74
C VAL A 264 -12.04 5.92 -7.04
N ASP A 265 -12.30 7.22 -6.93
CA ASP A 265 -13.62 7.78 -7.18
C ASP A 265 -14.07 7.54 -8.63
N GLY A 266 -15.32 7.13 -8.82
CA GLY A 266 -15.87 6.78 -10.13
C GLY A 266 -15.46 5.42 -10.72
N LEU A 267 -14.43 4.76 -10.17
CA LEU A 267 -13.95 3.44 -10.63
C LEU A 267 -14.25 2.30 -9.64
N THR A 268 -14.21 2.59 -8.34
CA THR A 268 -14.38 1.57 -7.30
C THR A 268 -15.79 1.00 -7.27
N GLY A 269 -15.91 -0.33 -7.12
CA GLY A 269 -17.19 -1.03 -7.22
C GLY A 269 -17.72 -1.17 -8.66
N LYS A 270 -16.97 -0.65 -9.65
CA LYS A 270 -17.28 -0.76 -11.07
C LYS A 270 -16.14 -1.48 -11.78
N SER A 271 -16.43 -1.91 -13.00
CA SER A 271 -15.42 -2.32 -13.95
C SER A 271 -15.64 -1.51 -15.22
N LEU A 272 -14.59 -0.89 -15.74
CA LEU A 272 -14.63 0.00 -16.91
C LEU A 272 -13.72 -0.53 -18.02
N PRO A 273 -14.01 -0.27 -19.31
CA PRO A 273 -13.10 -0.63 -20.39
C PRO A 273 -11.79 0.14 -20.26
N GLY A 274 -10.67 -0.54 -20.47
CA GLY A 274 -9.35 0.04 -20.41
C GLY A 274 -8.31 -0.82 -21.10
N VAL A 275 -7.04 -0.50 -20.90
CA VAL A 275 -5.92 -1.21 -21.53
C VAL A 275 -4.93 -1.64 -20.47
N ARG A 276 -4.48 -2.89 -20.56
CA ARG A 276 -3.42 -3.46 -19.73
C ARG A 276 -2.14 -3.60 -20.54
N ARG A 277 -1.01 -3.19 -19.97
CA ARG A 277 0.33 -3.30 -20.57
C ARG A 277 1.31 -3.89 -19.55
N LEU A 278 2.16 -4.80 -20.01
CA LEU A 278 3.28 -5.28 -19.23
C LEU A 278 4.49 -4.39 -19.49
N ILE A 279 4.98 -3.69 -18.46
CA ILE A 279 6.18 -2.87 -18.52
C ILE A 279 7.35 -3.75 -18.04
N GLN A 280 8.08 -4.30 -19.00
CA GLN A 280 9.33 -5.01 -18.71
C GLN A 280 10.48 -3.99 -18.68
N ARG A 281 11.24 -3.96 -17.58
CA ARG A 281 12.57 -3.36 -17.62
C ARG A 281 13.47 -4.29 -18.43
N LYS A 282 13.91 -3.86 -19.62
CA LYS A 282 15.17 -4.40 -20.16
C LYS A 282 16.27 -3.92 -19.23
N ALA A 283 17.10 -4.84 -18.71
CA ALA A 283 18.17 -4.55 -17.76
C ALA A 283 19.19 -3.49 -18.26
N THR A 284 19.13 -3.10 -19.53
CA THR A 284 20.09 -2.21 -20.20
C THR A 284 19.53 -0.86 -20.64
N ASP A 285 18.22 -0.57 -20.54
CA ASP A 285 17.67 0.67 -21.10
C ASP A 285 17.39 1.74 -20.03
N ARG A 286 18.29 2.73 -19.93
CA ARG A 286 18.08 3.94 -19.12
C ARG A 286 17.18 4.98 -19.80
N SER A 287 16.86 4.82 -21.08
CA SER A 287 16.13 5.81 -21.91
C SER A 287 14.61 5.57 -22.04
N ALA A 288 14.12 4.35 -21.75
CA ALA A 288 12.73 3.96 -22.00
C ALA A 288 11.67 4.62 -21.08
N LEU A 289 12.04 5.67 -20.33
CA LEU A 289 11.13 6.43 -19.47
C LEU A 289 10.58 7.71 -20.14
N LEU A 290 11.04 8.05 -21.35
CA LEU A 290 10.67 9.31 -22.02
C LEU A 290 9.55 9.18 -23.07
N ASP A 291 9.17 7.96 -23.47
CA ASP A 291 8.21 7.77 -24.58
C ASP A 291 6.74 7.63 -24.14
N ASP A 292 6.44 7.62 -22.83
CA ASP A 292 5.08 7.33 -22.31
C ASP A 292 4.21 8.59 -22.10
N GLU A 293 4.70 9.78 -22.44
CA GLU A 293 3.92 11.04 -22.44
C GLU A 293 3.35 11.43 -23.81
N ALA A 294 3.67 10.69 -24.87
CA ALA A 294 3.30 11.04 -26.25
C ALA A 294 2.30 10.05 -26.89
N LEU A 295 1.22 9.65 -26.20
CA LEU A 295 0.05 8.96 -26.78
C LEU A 295 -1.25 9.20 -25.98
#